data_AF-A0AAN0M0N3-F1
#
_entry.id   AF-A0AAN0M0N3-F1
#
_cell.length_a   1.000
_cell.length_b   1.000
_cell.length_c   1.000
_cell.angle_alpha   90.00
_cell.angle_beta   90.00
_cell.angle_gamma   90.00
#
_symmetry.space_group_name_H-M   'P 1'
#
loop_
_entity.id
_entity.type
_entity.pdbx_description
1 polymer ?
#
loop_
_entity_poly.entity_id
_entity_poly.type
_entity_poly.pdbx_seq_one_letter_code
_entity_poly.pdbx_strand_id
1 'polypeptide(L)'
;MIVDYLLRKVGKSIRILETTDPKIAFENVDYIFSQIRVGGLEMREKDEKIPLEFGLVGQETCGVGGFAYGMRTMPQFLELVGQCLTYAPNAWILNYTNPETIISEVVRRAYPKAKIINACDMAIGISKTLADIYGYDHDAWIPIIMGLTTLDGLQEFTIKNMIATFFPMYSNGRKKKGFG
;
A
#
# COMPACT_ATOMS: atom_id res chain seq x y z
N MET A 1 -9.13 7.61 23.39
CA MET A 1 -8.78 6.93 22.13
C MET A 1 -7.38 6.30 22.26
N ILE A 2 -7.02 5.28 21.46
CA ILE A 2 -5.66 4.67 21.51
C ILE A 2 -4.55 5.70 21.27
N VAL A 3 -4.85 6.73 20.46
CA VAL A 3 -3.95 7.85 20.17
C VAL A 3 -3.64 8.66 21.43
N ASP A 4 -4.63 9.00 22.26
CA ASP A 4 -4.40 9.74 23.51
C ASP A 4 -3.53 8.95 24.51
N TYR A 5 -3.68 7.63 24.50
CA TYR A 5 -2.84 6.75 25.32
C TYR A 5 -1.39 6.76 24.83
N LEU A 6 -1.18 6.65 23.50
CA LEU A 6 0.16 6.70 22.90
C LEU A 6 0.83 8.06 23.12
N LEU A 7 0.11 9.17 22.95
CA LEU A 7 0.66 10.51 23.17
C LEU A 7 1.12 10.73 24.62
N ARG A 8 0.32 10.28 25.60
CA ARG A 8 0.72 10.32 27.01
C ARG A 8 2.00 9.55 27.28
N LYS A 9 2.21 8.41 26.60
CA LYS A 9 3.44 7.61 26.72
C LYS A 9 4.65 8.27 26.09
N VAL A 10 4.47 9.00 24.98
CA VAL A 10 5.56 9.70 24.27
C VAL A 10 5.99 10.98 24.99
N GLY A 11 5.15 11.54 25.88
CA GLY A 11 5.49 12.71 26.70
C GLY A 11 5.61 14.01 25.90
N LYS A 12 5.07 14.06 24.67
CA LYS A 12 5.06 15.24 23.82
C LYS A 12 3.67 15.89 23.82
N SER A 13 3.63 17.22 23.85
CA SER A 13 2.41 17.99 23.69
C SER A 13 2.04 18.06 22.22
N ILE A 14 1.20 17.13 21.76
CA ILE A 14 0.64 17.10 20.39
C ILE A 14 -0.84 17.44 20.48
N ARG A 15 -1.29 18.42 19.68
CA ARG A 15 -2.71 18.75 19.55
C ARG A 15 -3.39 17.72 18.63
N ILE A 16 -4.44 17.08 19.11
CA ILE A 16 -5.30 16.23 18.29
C ILE A 16 -6.56 17.01 17.94
N LEU A 17 -6.99 16.89 16.69
CA LEU A 17 -8.27 17.36 16.21
C LEU A 17 -8.92 16.23 15.41
N GLU A 18 -10.20 15.96 15.69
CA GLU A 18 -11.03 15.05 14.90
C GLU A 18 -12.13 15.87 14.24
N THR A 19 -12.35 15.65 12.95
CA THR A 19 -13.35 16.38 12.18
C THR A 19 -13.78 15.56 10.97
N THR A 20 -14.98 15.82 10.48
CA THR A 20 -15.48 15.36 9.18
C THR A 20 -15.58 16.50 8.16
N ASP A 21 -15.24 17.74 8.56
CA ASP A 21 -15.16 18.89 7.66
C ASP A 21 -13.80 18.91 6.95
N PRO A 22 -13.76 18.75 5.61
CA PRO A 22 -12.52 18.73 4.84
C PRO A 22 -11.70 20.01 4.97
N LYS A 23 -12.35 21.17 5.10
CA LYS A 23 -11.63 22.44 5.25
C LYS A 23 -10.83 22.43 6.55
N ILE A 24 -11.48 22.06 7.65
CA ILE A 24 -10.82 21.98 8.96
C ILE A 24 -9.73 20.90 8.96
N ALA A 25 -9.94 19.79 8.24
CA ALA A 25 -8.99 18.69 8.17
C ALA A 25 -7.70 19.04 7.40
N PHE A 26 -7.81 19.80 6.31
CA PHE A 26 -6.69 20.04 5.39
C PHE A 26 -6.09 21.45 5.50
N GLU A 27 -6.78 22.43 6.09
CA GLU A 27 -6.23 23.78 6.21
C GLU A 27 -4.93 23.79 7.04
N ASN A 28 -3.88 24.43 6.49
CA ASN A 28 -2.56 24.56 7.10
C ASN A 28 -1.83 23.24 7.43
N VAL A 29 -2.03 22.18 6.64
CA VAL A 29 -1.27 20.92 6.78
C VAL A 29 -0.06 20.87 5.84
N ASP A 30 1.05 20.31 6.32
CA ASP A 30 2.26 20.05 5.51
C ASP A 30 2.24 18.65 4.86
N TYR A 31 1.63 17.67 5.55
CA TYR A 31 1.59 16.28 5.15
C TYR A 31 0.20 15.68 5.39
N ILE A 32 -0.24 14.84 4.46
CA ILE A 32 -1.54 14.17 4.49
C ILE A 32 -1.29 12.69 4.35
N PHE A 33 -1.68 11.90 5.36
CA PHE A 33 -1.61 10.44 5.29
C PHE A 33 -2.98 9.89 4.92
N SER A 34 -3.09 9.22 3.79
CA SER A 34 -4.34 8.63 3.30
C SER A 34 -4.31 7.11 3.33
N GLN A 35 -5.29 6.51 3.99
CA GLN A 35 -5.47 5.06 4.13
C GLN A 35 -6.95 4.69 4.12
N ILE A 36 -7.73 5.33 3.24
CA ILE A 36 -9.18 5.14 3.21
C ILE A 36 -9.54 3.75 2.67
N ARG A 37 -10.69 3.23 3.10
CA ARG A 37 -11.28 2.01 2.56
C ARG A 37 -12.74 2.27 2.22
N VAL A 38 -13.01 2.57 0.96
CA VAL A 38 -14.38 2.88 0.54
C VAL A 38 -15.25 1.62 0.61
N GLY A 39 -16.34 1.72 1.37
CA GLY A 39 -17.23 0.59 1.66
C GLY A 39 -16.80 -0.29 2.83
N GLY A 40 -15.68 0.03 3.51
CA GLY A 40 -15.25 -0.67 4.71
C GLY A 40 -15.03 -2.17 4.51
N LEU A 41 -15.14 -2.93 5.61
CA LEU A 41 -14.97 -4.39 5.59
C LEU A 41 -16.20 -5.12 5.01
N GLU A 42 -17.39 -4.52 5.10
CA GLU A 42 -18.62 -5.11 4.56
C GLU A 42 -18.56 -5.25 3.03
N MET A 43 -18.02 -4.25 2.34
CA MET A 43 -17.84 -4.36 0.89
C MET A 43 -16.68 -5.27 0.52
N ARG A 44 -15.60 -5.28 1.32
CA ARG A 44 -14.50 -6.24 1.13
C ARG A 44 -14.99 -7.68 1.19
N GLU A 45 -15.87 -7.99 2.15
CA GLU A 45 -16.46 -9.32 2.27
C GLU A 45 -17.17 -9.74 0.97
N LYS A 46 -17.90 -8.82 0.33
CA LYS A 46 -18.54 -9.06 -0.96
C LYS A 46 -17.53 -9.22 -2.10
N ASP A 47 -16.47 -8.39 -2.10
CA ASP A 47 -15.39 -8.47 -3.09
C ASP A 47 -14.68 -9.82 -3.04
N GLU A 48 -14.61 -10.46 -1.87
CA GLU A 48 -14.00 -11.78 -1.69
C GLU A 48 -15.00 -12.92 -1.92
N LYS A 49 -16.25 -12.82 -1.46
CA LYS A 49 -17.24 -13.91 -1.55
C LYS A 49 -17.89 -14.06 -2.92
N ILE A 50 -18.31 -12.96 -3.55
CA ILE A 50 -19.01 -13.02 -4.84
C ILE A 50 -18.16 -13.74 -5.90
N PRO A 51 -16.85 -13.45 -6.08
CA PRO A 51 -16.06 -14.15 -7.09
C PRO A 51 -15.95 -15.65 -6.82
N LEU A 52 -15.90 -16.06 -5.56
CA LEU A 52 -15.81 -17.47 -5.17
C LEU A 52 -17.05 -18.27 -5.59
N GLU A 53 -18.24 -17.65 -5.59
CA GLU A 53 -19.47 -18.27 -6.08
C GLU A 53 -19.41 -18.63 -7.58
N PHE A 54 -18.56 -17.93 -8.35
CA PHE A 54 -18.31 -18.19 -9.76
C PHE A 54 -17.04 -19.03 -10.01
N GLY A 55 -16.44 -19.60 -8.96
CA GLY A 55 -15.19 -20.36 -9.07
C GLY A 55 -13.96 -19.50 -9.40
N LEU A 56 -14.04 -18.20 -9.15
CA LEU A 56 -12.94 -17.24 -9.32
C LEU A 56 -12.28 -16.92 -7.98
N VAL A 57 -11.04 -16.44 -8.01
CA VAL A 57 -10.35 -15.98 -6.80
C VAL A 57 -10.97 -14.67 -6.32
N GLY A 58 -11.42 -14.66 -5.07
CA GLY A 58 -11.81 -13.46 -4.34
C GLY A 58 -10.64 -12.92 -3.51
N GLN A 59 -10.18 -11.72 -3.82
CA GLN A 59 -9.07 -11.07 -3.10
C GLN A 59 -9.25 -9.55 -3.13
N GLU A 60 -8.75 -8.88 -2.09
CA GLU A 60 -8.95 -7.46 -1.82
C GLU A 60 -8.51 -6.50 -2.94
N THR A 61 -7.39 -6.77 -3.61
CA THR A 61 -6.69 -5.86 -4.52
C THR A 61 -6.43 -6.44 -5.91
N CYS A 62 -6.63 -7.74 -6.09
CA CYS A 62 -6.38 -8.51 -7.30
C CYS A 62 -7.69 -9.16 -7.79
N GLY A 63 -7.73 -9.48 -9.08
CA GLY A 63 -8.89 -10.11 -9.69
C GLY A 63 -10.14 -9.21 -9.67
N VAL A 64 -11.31 -9.84 -9.80
CA VAL A 64 -12.58 -9.09 -9.95
C VAL A 64 -13.02 -8.41 -8.66
N GLY A 65 -12.64 -8.94 -7.49
CA GLY A 65 -12.83 -8.30 -6.19
C GLY A 65 -12.03 -7.00 -6.06
N GLY A 66 -10.72 -7.07 -6.33
CA GLY A 66 -9.86 -5.89 -6.34
C GLY A 66 -10.28 -4.84 -7.37
N PHE A 67 -10.72 -5.27 -8.55
CA PHE A 67 -11.27 -4.36 -9.55
C PHE A 67 -12.54 -3.65 -9.04
N ALA A 68 -13.49 -4.38 -8.44
CA ALA A 68 -14.69 -3.79 -7.85
C ALA A 68 -14.35 -2.79 -6.73
N TYR A 69 -13.38 -3.12 -5.88
CA TYR A 69 -12.88 -2.22 -4.85
C TYR A 69 -12.26 -0.93 -5.46
N GLY A 70 -11.46 -1.07 -6.52
CA GLY A 70 -10.88 0.06 -7.24
C GLY A 70 -11.95 0.98 -7.84
N MET A 71 -12.96 0.42 -8.49
CA MET A 71 -14.08 1.18 -9.07
C MET A 71 -14.85 1.97 -8.02
N ARG A 72 -15.03 1.40 -6.82
CA ARG A 72 -15.66 2.10 -5.70
C ARG A 72 -14.79 3.14 -5.05
N THR A 73 -13.46 3.07 -5.18
CA THR A 73 -12.52 3.96 -4.46
C THR A 73 -12.10 5.14 -5.31
N MET A 74 -12.01 4.94 -6.62
CA MET A 74 -11.56 5.91 -7.60
C MET A 74 -12.23 7.29 -7.47
N PRO A 75 -13.58 7.44 -7.46
CA PRO A 75 -14.18 8.77 -7.41
C PRO A 75 -13.93 9.50 -6.08
N GLN A 76 -13.97 8.80 -4.95
CA GLN A 76 -13.77 9.36 -3.62
C GLN A 76 -12.32 9.76 -3.42
N PHE A 77 -11.37 8.98 -3.98
CA PHE A 77 -9.97 9.33 -3.88
C PHE A 77 -9.64 10.57 -4.73
N LEU A 78 -10.23 10.69 -5.93
CA LEU A 78 -10.10 11.91 -6.73
C LEU A 78 -10.67 13.13 -6.02
N GLU A 79 -11.84 12.99 -5.39
CA GLU A 79 -12.44 14.05 -4.57
C GLU A 79 -11.52 14.45 -3.41
N LEU A 80 -10.97 13.47 -2.68
CA LEU A 80 -10.02 13.71 -1.60
C LEU A 80 -8.79 14.49 -2.08
N VAL A 81 -8.18 14.09 -3.20
CA VAL A 81 -7.03 14.81 -3.77
C VAL A 81 -7.44 16.23 -4.18
N GLY A 82 -8.61 16.42 -4.78
CA GLY A 82 -9.14 17.74 -5.12
C GLY A 82 -9.32 18.65 -3.91
N GLN A 83 -9.85 18.12 -2.80
CA GLN A 83 -9.98 18.84 -1.54
C GLN A 83 -8.61 19.19 -0.95
N CYS A 84 -7.66 18.25 -0.96
CA CYS A 84 -6.28 18.50 -0.53
C CYS A 84 -5.63 19.63 -1.34
N LEU A 85 -5.78 19.63 -2.65
CA LEU A 85 -5.23 20.66 -3.52
C LEU A 85 -5.91 22.04 -3.32
N THR A 86 -7.18 22.04 -2.91
CA THR A 86 -7.94 23.27 -2.65
C THR A 86 -7.50 23.92 -1.34
N TYR A 87 -7.41 23.15 -0.26
CA TYR A 87 -7.15 23.68 1.09
C TYR A 87 -5.67 23.64 1.49
N ALA A 88 -4.87 22.78 0.85
CA ALA A 88 -3.47 22.54 1.18
C ALA A 88 -2.61 22.33 -0.09
N PRO A 89 -2.55 23.30 -1.03
CA PRO A 89 -1.91 23.12 -2.33
C PRO A 89 -0.41 22.76 -2.27
N ASN A 90 0.24 23.05 -1.13
CA ASN A 90 1.66 22.79 -0.94
C ASN A 90 1.98 21.48 -0.22
N ALA A 91 0.98 20.83 0.37
CA ALA A 91 1.14 19.63 1.20
C ALA A 91 1.58 18.42 0.37
N TRP A 92 2.30 17.51 1.02
CA TRP A 92 2.59 16.18 0.46
C TRP A 92 1.54 15.17 0.88
N ILE A 93 0.98 14.45 -0.09
CA ILE A 93 0.07 13.33 0.14
C ILE A 93 0.88 12.03 0.16
N LEU A 94 0.82 11.31 1.27
CA LEU A 94 1.38 9.98 1.47
C LEU A 94 0.22 8.98 1.43
N ASN A 95 0.09 8.28 0.30
CA ASN A 95 -1.04 7.42 0.02
C ASN A 95 -0.70 5.93 0.22
N TYR A 96 -1.45 5.28 1.11
CA TYR A 96 -1.49 3.84 1.35
C TYR A 96 -2.87 3.22 0.99
N THR A 97 -3.73 4.00 0.33
CA THR A 97 -5.05 3.53 -0.10
C THR A 97 -4.91 2.53 -1.24
N ASN A 98 -5.44 1.33 -1.03
CA ASN A 98 -5.58 0.31 -2.05
C ASN A 98 -6.86 0.48 -2.90
N PRO A 99 -6.95 -0.14 -4.08
CA PRO A 99 -5.88 -0.86 -4.78
C PRO A 99 -4.92 0.14 -5.46
N GLU A 100 -3.68 0.18 -4.97
CA GLU A 100 -2.74 1.29 -5.24
C GLU A 100 -2.53 1.51 -6.74
N THR A 101 -2.33 0.46 -7.53
CA THR A 101 -2.12 0.54 -8.99
C THR A 101 -3.24 1.27 -9.73
N ILE A 102 -4.51 1.03 -9.36
CA ILE A 102 -5.66 1.69 -9.97
C ILE A 102 -5.71 3.15 -9.53
N ILE A 103 -5.52 3.39 -8.23
CA ILE A 103 -5.61 4.72 -7.64
C ILE A 103 -4.49 5.63 -8.14
N SER A 104 -3.26 5.14 -8.20
CA SER A 104 -2.11 5.89 -8.69
C SER A 104 -2.25 6.26 -10.16
N GLU A 105 -2.74 5.34 -11.01
CA GLU A 105 -2.98 5.63 -12.43
C GLU A 105 -4.07 6.69 -12.63
N VAL A 106 -5.15 6.63 -11.87
CA VAL A 106 -6.25 7.60 -11.99
C VAL A 106 -5.82 8.98 -11.50
N VAL A 107 -5.10 9.06 -10.38
CA VAL A 107 -4.55 10.33 -9.88
C VAL A 107 -3.51 10.88 -10.85
N ARG A 108 -2.64 10.04 -11.42
CA ARG A 108 -1.66 10.47 -12.43
C ARG A 108 -2.33 11.15 -13.62
N ARG A 109 -3.49 10.64 -14.05
CA ARG A 109 -4.26 11.23 -15.16
C ARG A 109 -4.97 12.53 -14.77
N ALA A 110 -5.64 12.54 -13.61
CA ALA A 110 -6.47 13.68 -13.19
C ALA A 110 -5.66 14.84 -12.60
N TYR A 111 -4.59 14.53 -11.86
CA TYR A 111 -3.77 15.47 -11.11
C TYR A 111 -2.27 15.22 -11.32
N PRO A 112 -1.74 15.33 -12.55
CA PRO A 112 -0.35 14.97 -12.89
C PRO A 112 0.73 15.78 -12.16
N LYS A 113 0.35 16.90 -11.52
CA LYS A 113 1.26 17.79 -10.77
C LYS A 113 1.05 17.72 -9.25
N ALA A 114 0.14 16.88 -8.76
CA ALA A 114 -0.07 16.72 -7.33
C ALA A 114 1.20 16.16 -6.66
N LYS A 115 1.53 16.70 -5.49
CA LYS A 115 2.63 16.20 -4.65
C LYS A 115 2.16 14.95 -3.90
N ILE A 116 2.11 13.83 -4.60
CA ILE A 116 1.64 12.55 -4.05
C ILE A 116 2.72 11.48 -4.18
N ILE A 117 2.94 10.75 -3.08
CA ILE A 117 3.73 9.52 -3.04
C ILE A 117 2.72 8.39 -2.76
N ASN A 118 2.63 7.45 -3.69
CA ASN A 118 1.88 6.22 -3.48
C ASN A 118 2.87 5.15 -3.00
N ALA A 119 2.50 4.44 -1.94
CA ALA A 119 3.37 3.47 -1.29
C ALA A 119 2.61 2.18 -0.96
N CYS A 120 3.35 1.07 -0.97
CA CYS A 120 2.88 -0.25 -0.56
C CYS A 120 3.91 -0.87 0.39
N ASP A 121 3.42 -1.51 1.45
CA ASP A 121 4.23 -2.18 2.47
C ASP A 121 4.61 -3.62 2.09
N MET A 122 3.96 -4.21 1.09
CA MET A 122 4.21 -5.59 0.65
C MET A 122 5.65 -5.83 0.22
N ALA A 123 6.22 -4.93 -0.59
CA ALA A 123 7.62 -5.03 -1.04
C ALA A 123 8.62 -4.98 0.14
N ILE A 124 8.34 -4.15 1.15
CA ILE A 124 9.13 -4.06 2.38
C ILE A 124 9.05 -5.38 3.16
N GLY A 125 7.84 -5.94 3.29
CA GLY A 125 7.61 -7.22 3.98
C GLY A 125 8.33 -8.39 3.31
N ILE A 126 8.23 -8.50 1.99
CA ILE A 126 8.91 -9.54 1.21
C ILE A 126 10.43 -9.41 1.35
N SER A 127 10.96 -8.21 1.19
CA SER A 127 12.39 -7.94 1.32
C SER A 127 12.93 -8.36 2.69
N LYS A 128 12.23 -8.00 3.78
CA LYS A 128 12.63 -8.38 5.14
C LYS A 128 12.59 -9.91 5.33
N THR A 129 11.51 -10.54 4.85
CA THR A 129 11.37 -12.01 4.94
C THR A 129 12.52 -12.72 4.22
N LEU A 130 12.94 -12.23 3.06
CA LEU A 130 14.08 -12.80 2.32
C LEU A 130 15.41 -12.59 3.05
N ALA A 131 15.64 -11.40 3.61
CA ALA A 131 16.84 -11.14 4.41
C ALA A 131 16.94 -12.14 5.58
N ASP A 132 15.82 -12.38 6.28
CA ASP A 132 15.76 -13.36 7.38
C ASP A 132 16.05 -14.80 6.91
N ILE A 133 15.44 -15.24 5.81
CA ILE A 133 15.62 -16.60 5.26
C ILE A 133 17.07 -16.87 4.89
N TYR A 134 17.76 -15.87 4.34
CA TYR A 134 19.16 -16.01 3.90
C TYR A 134 20.19 -15.55 4.95
N GLY A 135 19.73 -15.08 6.12
CA GLY A 135 20.60 -14.64 7.22
C GLY A 135 21.36 -13.34 6.93
N TYR A 136 20.80 -12.45 6.12
CA TYR A 136 21.37 -11.12 5.87
C TYR A 136 20.94 -10.12 6.94
N ASP A 137 21.84 -9.20 7.26
CA ASP A 137 21.52 -8.02 8.05
C ASP A 137 20.62 -7.07 7.26
N HIS A 138 19.53 -6.61 7.88
CA HIS A 138 18.52 -5.75 7.24
C HIS A 138 19.09 -4.38 6.88
N ASP A 139 20.05 -3.86 7.65
CA ASP A 139 20.65 -2.55 7.40
C ASP A 139 21.64 -2.59 6.21
N ALA A 140 22.21 -3.75 5.93
CA ALA A 140 23.08 -4.00 4.78
C ALA A 140 22.32 -4.55 3.55
N TRP A 141 21.05 -4.91 3.70
CA TRP A 141 20.21 -5.48 2.65
C TRP A 141 19.56 -4.39 1.79
N ILE A 142 20.08 -4.20 0.58
CA ILE A 142 19.55 -3.23 -0.39
C ILE A 142 18.86 -3.99 -1.52
N PRO A 143 17.52 -4.17 -1.46
CA PRO A 143 16.77 -4.82 -2.52
C PRO A 143 16.61 -3.89 -3.73
N ILE A 144 16.69 -4.45 -4.94
CA ILE A 144 16.14 -3.82 -6.14
C ILE A 144 14.84 -4.54 -6.48
N ILE A 145 13.72 -3.82 -6.51
CA ILE A 145 12.38 -4.36 -6.83
C ILE A 145 11.79 -3.48 -7.93
N MET A 146 11.27 -4.12 -8.99
CA MET A 146 10.59 -3.44 -10.09
C MET A 146 9.32 -4.22 -10.44
N GLY A 147 8.20 -3.53 -10.59
CA GLY A 147 6.90 -4.15 -10.86
C GLY A 147 5.75 -3.17 -10.69
N LEU A 148 4.54 -3.65 -10.97
CA LEU A 148 3.30 -2.96 -10.64
C LEU A 148 2.82 -3.46 -9.27
N THR A 149 2.39 -2.56 -8.40
CA THR A 149 1.92 -2.92 -7.06
C THR A 149 0.81 -3.98 -7.11
N THR A 150 0.89 -5.00 -6.26
CA THR A 150 0.00 -6.18 -6.21
C THR A 150 0.09 -7.13 -7.42
N LEU A 151 0.77 -6.72 -8.48
CA LEU A 151 1.24 -7.55 -9.59
C LEU A 151 2.76 -7.63 -9.55
N ASP A 152 3.35 -7.66 -8.35
CA ASP A 152 4.79 -7.79 -8.14
C ASP A 152 5.21 -9.17 -8.64
N GLY A 153 5.34 -9.28 -9.96
CA GLY A 153 6.23 -10.21 -10.61
C GLY A 153 7.59 -9.83 -10.09
N LEU A 154 7.98 -10.47 -9.00
CA LEU A 154 9.34 -10.53 -8.51
C LEU A 154 10.22 -11.12 -9.62
N GLN A 155 10.60 -10.26 -10.57
CA GLN A 155 11.40 -10.67 -11.71
C GLN A 155 12.87 -10.79 -11.29
N GLU A 156 13.39 -9.79 -10.58
CA GLU A 156 14.80 -9.75 -10.18
C GLU A 156 14.99 -9.00 -8.86
N PHE A 157 15.85 -9.55 -7.98
CA PHE A 157 16.54 -8.78 -6.95
C PHE A 157 18.02 -8.72 -7.31
N THR A 158 18.57 -7.52 -7.37
CA THR A 158 20.02 -7.34 -7.40
C THR A 158 20.49 -7.05 -5.97
N ILE A 159 21.22 -7.96 -5.37
CA ILE A 159 21.97 -7.72 -4.14
C ILE A 159 23.29 -7.08 -4.59
N LYS A 160 23.73 -6.00 -3.96
CA LYS A 160 25.09 -5.48 -4.16
C LYS A 160 26.06 -6.58 -3.69
N ASN A 161 26.66 -7.31 -4.64
CA ASN A 161 27.48 -8.54 -4.55
C ASN A 161 26.81 -9.91 -4.85
N MET A 162 25.52 -9.97 -5.23
CA MET A 162 24.92 -11.21 -5.76
C MET A 162 23.70 -10.89 -6.64
N ILE A 163 23.80 -11.09 -7.96
CA ILE A 163 22.62 -11.05 -8.83
C ILE A 163 21.85 -12.35 -8.58
N ALA A 164 20.74 -12.25 -7.87
CA ALA A 164 19.86 -13.37 -7.60
C ALA A 164 18.58 -13.22 -8.44
N THR A 165 18.65 -13.63 -9.70
CA THR A 165 17.45 -13.80 -10.53
C THR A 165 16.61 -14.93 -9.92
N PHE A 166 15.30 -14.73 -9.73
CA PHE A 166 14.45 -15.70 -9.02
C PHE A 166 14.12 -16.93 -9.89
N PHE A 167 14.22 -16.81 -11.22
CA PHE A 167 13.91 -17.89 -12.16
C PHE A 167 14.85 -19.12 -12.06
N PRO A 168 16.19 -18.99 -11.88
CA PRO A 168 17.08 -20.15 -11.72
C PRO A 168 17.18 -20.69 -10.29
N MET A 169 16.72 -19.97 -9.26
CA MET A 169 16.85 -20.43 -7.86
C MET A 169 15.70 -21.34 -7.40
N TYR A 170 14.49 -21.14 -7.92
CA TYR A 170 13.37 -22.04 -7.62
C TYR A 170 13.55 -23.44 -8.23
N SER A 171 14.38 -23.61 -9.26
CA SER A 171 14.66 -24.91 -9.87
C SER A 171 15.66 -25.76 -9.06
N ASN A 172 16.46 -25.15 -8.18
CA ASN A 172 17.50 -25.86 -7.40
C ASN A 172 17.21 -25.95 -5.89
N GLY A 173 16.10 -25.40 -5.39
CA GLY A 173 15.85 -25.20 -3.95
C GLY A 173 14.85 -26.12 -3.24
N ARG A 174 14.24 -27.12 -3.90
CA ARG A 174 13.40 -28.14 -3.21
C ARG A 174 14.04 -29.53 -3.27
N LYS A 175 15.21 -29.71 -2.65
CA LYS A 175 15.50 -31.02 -2.03
C LYS A 175 14.67 -31.10 -0.75
N LYS A 176 13.60 -31.90 -0.80
CA LYS A 176 12.76 -32.30 0.34
C LYS A 176 13.65 -32.59 1.56
N LYS A 177 13.64 -31.75 2.59
CA LYS A 177 13.83 -32.25 3.95
C LYS A 177 12.48 -32.84 4.34
N GLY A 178 12.43 -34.16 4.39
CA GLY A 178 11.29 -34.88 4.95
C GLY A 178 11.11 -34.47 6.41
N PHE A 179 9.86 -34.24 6.80
CA PHE A 179 9.47 -34.31 8.19
C PHE A 179 9.59 -35.78 8.60
N GLY A 180 10.56 -36.06 9.46
CA GLY A 180 10.60 -37.26 10.30
C GLY A 180 9.97 -36.95 11.64
#